data_AF-A0A3D2F9A6-F1
#
_entry.id   AF-A0A3D2F9A6-F1
#
_cell.length_a   1.000
_cell.length_b   1.000
_cell.length_c   1.000
_cell.angle_alpha   90.00
_cell.angle_beta   90.00
_cell.angle_gamma   90.00
#
_symmetry.space_group_name_H-M   'P 1'
#
loop_
_entity.id
_entity.type
_entity.pdbx_description
1 polymer ?
#
loop_
_entity_poly.entity_id
_entity_poly.type
_entity_poly.pdbx_seq_one_letter_code
_entity_poly.pdbx_strand_id
1 'polypeptide(L)'
;MADTSFDLIVIGAGPGGYVAAIRGAQLGMKVAVVEREHLGGICLNWGCIPTKAMLRSSEVFHLMHRAKEFGLKADNIGYDLDAVVKRSRGIAGQLSSGIGHLMKKNKVTVFMGEATIPAKGSVSVKGEKGSQELTAKNIVLATGARARELPGLEADGDLVWTYKTALTPPRMPKKLLVIGSGAIGIEFASFYNTLGADTTVVEVMDRVLPVEDEEISAFA
;
A
#
# COMPACT_ATOMS: atom_id res chain seq x y z
N MET A 1 21.30 2.68 -28.07
CA MET A 1 21.31 1.42 -27.29
C MET A 1 20.78 1.72 -25.90
N ALA A 2 19.96 0.85 -25.31
CA ALA A 2 19.50 1.04 -23.94
C ALA A 2 20.70 1.00 -22.98
N ASP A 3 20.71 1.88 -21.99
CA ASP A 3 21.77 1.90 -20.98
C ASP A 3 21.74 0.63 -20.12
N THR A 4 22.85 -0.09 -20.06
CA THR A 4 23.00 -1.33 -19.27
C THR A 4 23.96 -1.18 -18.09
N SER A 5 24.55 0.01 -17.89
CA SER A 5 25.49 0.31 -16.80
C SER A 5 25.12 1.59 -16.07
N PHE A 6 25.10 1.50 -14.75
CA PHE A 6 24.62 2.52 -13.81
C PHE A 6 25.60 2.67 -12.63
N ASP A 7 25.60 3.82 -11.95
CA ASP A 7 26.32 3.97 -10.69
C ASP A 7 25.53 3.36 -9.51
N LEU A 8 24.20 3.39 -9.62
CA LEU A 8 23.27 2.88 -8.63
C LEU A 8 22.07 2.18 -9.32
N ILE A 9 21.78 0.96 -8.89
CA ILE A 9 20.49 0.30 -9.16
C ILE A 9 19.71 0.18 -7.84
N VAL A 10 18.44 0.58 -7.87
CA VAL A 10 17.50 0.37 -6.76
C VAL A 10 16.48 -0.70 -7.17
N ILE A 11 16.35 -1.75 -6.36
CA ILE A 11 15.40 -2.84 -6.59
C ILE A 11 14.16 -2.61 -5.72
N GLY A 12 13.03 -2.30 -6.35
CA GLY A 12 11.77 -1.92 -5.73
C GLY A 12 11.54 -0.41 -5.77
N ALA A 13 10.33 0.01 -6.16
CA ALA A 13 9.94 1.41 -6.28
C ALA A 13 8.91 1.84 -5.23
N GLY A 14 8.92 1.22 -4.04
CA GLY A 14 8.22 1.74 -2.86
C GLY A 14 8.82 3.06 -2.33
N PRO A 15 8.26 3.65 -1.25
CA PRO A 15 8.76 4.90 -0.67
C PRO A 15 10.27 4.94 -0.43
N GLY A 16 10.84 3.89 0.17
CA GLY A 16 12.29 3.80 0.35
C GLY A 16 13.06 3.77 -0.98
N GLY A 17 12.53 3.07 -1.98
CA GLY A 17 13.20 2.85 -3.26
C GLY A 17 13.20 4.07 -4.17
N TYR A 18 12.03 4.61 -4.50
CA TYR A 18 11.96 5.75 -5.44
C TYR A 18 12.59 7.02 -4.85
N VAL A 19 12.53 7.21 -3.52
CA VAL A 19 13.21 8.34 -2.86
C VAL A 19 14.72 8.17 -2.91
N ALA A 20 15.24 6.97 -2.62
CA ALA A 20 16.67 6.68 -2.76
C ALA A 20 17.17 6.89 -4.19
N ALA A 21 16.39 6.47 -5.19
CA ALA A 21 16.74 6.63 -6.59
C ALA A 21 16.79 8.11 -7.03
N ILE A 22 15.77 8.89 -6.67
CA ILE A 22 15.76 10.34 -6.90
C ILE A 22 16.95 10.99 -6.21
N ARG A 23 17.24 10.60 -4.97
CA ARG A 23 18.34 11.19 -4.22
C ARG A 23 19.70 10.85 -4.85
N GLY A 24 19.90 9.62 -5.31
CA GLY A 24 21.09 9.23 -6.07
C GLY A 24 21.28 10.07 -7.32
N ALA A 25 20.20 10.29 -8.09
CA ALA A 25 20.25 11.12 -9.28
C ALA A 25 20.58 12.60 -8.97
N GLN A 26 20.02 13.16 -7.89
CA GLN A 26 20.34 14.51 -7.42
C GLN A 26 21.81 14.66 -6.95
N LEU A 27 22.43 13.57 -6.52
CA LEU A 27 23.85 13.52 -6.17
C LEU A 27 24.77 13.26 -7.39
N GLY A 28 24.21 13.29 -8.61
CA GLY A 28 24.97 13.17 -9.85
C GLY A 28 25.22 11.73 -10.33
N MET A 29 24.61 10.72 -9.70
CA MET A 29 24.74 9.34 -10.12
C MET A 29 23.86 9.03 -11.34
N LYS A 30 24.32 8.13 -12.21
CA LYS A 30 23.44 7.50 -13.20
C LYS A 30 22.64 6.38 -12.51
N VAL A 31 21.32 6.58 -12.38
CA VAL A 31 20.47 5.71 -11.55
C VAL A 31 19.45 4.94 -12.38
N ALA A 32 19.27 3.67 -12.04
CA ALA A 32 18.15 2.86 -12.48
C ALA A 32 17.30 2.35 -11.30
N VAL A 33 16.00 2.18 -11.54
CA VAL A 33 15.05 1.50 -10.66
C VAL A 33 14.49 0.30 -11.39
N VAL A 34 14.40 -0.84 -10.69
CA VAL A 34 13.69 -2.04 -11.18
C VAL A 34 12.45 -2.26 -10.34
N GLU A 35 11.27 -2.30 -10.96
CA GLU A 35 9.97 -2.50 -10.30
C GLU A 35 9.14 -3.51 -11.08
N ARG A 36 8.51 -4.46 -10.39
CA ARG A 36 7.78 -5.55 -11.03
C ARG A 36 6.29 -5.29 -11.23
N GLU A 37 5.70 -4.42 -10.41
CA GLU A 37 4.26 -4.16 -10.40
C GLU A 37 3.97 -2.67 -10.71
N HIS A 38 4.09 -1.81 -9.71
CA HIS A 38 3.67 -0.41 -9.81
C HIS A 38 4.63 0.52 -9.06
N LEU A 39 4.95 1.66 -9.69
CA LEU A 39 5.70 2.72 -9.02
C LEU A 39 4.95 3.22 -7.77
N GLY A 40 5.71 3.53 -6.72
CA GLY A 40 5.19 3.87 -5.39
C GLY A 40 4.98 2.66 -4.46
N GLY A 41 5.11 1.44 -4.97
CA GLY A 41 5.06 0.20 -4.18
C GLY A 41 3.75 0.02 -3.39
N ILE A 42 3.81 -0.77 -2.32
CA ILE A 42 2.62 -1.10 -1.51
C ILE A 42 1.99 0.14 -0.88
N CYS A 43 2.76 1.01 -0.24
CA CYS A 43 2.19 2.15 0.50
C CYS A 43 1.30 3.04 -0.38
N LEU A 44 1.71 3.28 -1.63
CA LEU A 44 0.93 4.07 -2.57
C LEU A 44 -0.21 3.28 -3.23
N ASN A 45 0.06 2.06 -3.69
CA ASN A 45 -0.87 1.34 -4.55
C ASN A 45 -1.87 0.47 -3.78
N TRP A 46 -1.53 -0.01 -2.59
CA TRP A 46 -2.27 -1.04 -1.86
C TRP A 46 -2.22 -0.91 -0.34
N GLY A 47 -1.76 0.21 0.21
CA GLY A 47 -1.57 0.38 1.64
C GLY A 47 -1.99 1.77 2.10
N CYS A 48 -1.02 2.52 2.64
CA CYS A 48 -1.22 3.82 3.27
C CYS A 48 -2.22 4.74 2.54
N ILE A 49 -2.01 4.98 1.25
CA ILE A 49 -2.79 5.97 0.49
C ILE A 49 -4.24 5.53 0.28
N PRO A 50 -4.53 4.35 -0.31
CA PRO A 50 -5.90 3.93 -0.52
C PRO A 50 -6.65 3.66 0.80
N THR A 51 -5.99 3.13 1.84
CA THR A 51 -6.65 2.92 3.14
C THR A 51 -7.05 4.25 3.77
N LYS A 52 -6.18 5.27 3.74
CA LYS A 52 -6.46 6.59 4.33
C LYS A 52 -7.55 7.31 3.53
N ALA A 53 -7.60 7.11 2.22
CA ALA A 53 -8.68 7.63 1.40
C ALA A 53 -10.05 7.02 1.77
N MET A 54 -10.10 5.72 2.07
CA MET A 54 -11.31 5.02 2.53
C MET A 54 -11.71 5.46 3.94
N LEU A 55 -10.74 5.50 4.88
CA LEU A 55 -10.97 6.00 6.24
C LEU A 55 -11.50 7.42 6.26
N ARG A 56 -11.01 8.30 5.36
CA ARG A 56 -11.57 9.65 5.26
C ARG A 56 -13.03 9.64 4.78
N SER A 57 -13.39 8.74 3.86
CA SER A 57 -14.79 8.59 3.46
C SER A 57 -15.66 8.09 4.62
N SER A 58 -15.20 7.10 5.41
CA SER A 58 -15.93 6.60 6.56
C SER A 58 -16.04 7.62 7.68
N GLU A 59 -14.99 8.42 7.92
CA GLU A 59 -15.02 9.52 8.88
C GLU A 59 -16.06 10.57 8.51
N VAL A 60 -16.15 10.97 7.23
CA VAL A 60 -17.20 11.89 6.76
C VAL A 60 -18.59 11.29 6.99
N PHE A 61 -18.78 10.01 6.67
CA PHE A 61 -20.04 9.31 6.94
C PHE A 61 -20.38 9.30 8.44
N HIS A 62 -19.41 9.01 9.31
CA HIS A 62 -19.56 9.05 10.76
C HIS A 62 -19.96 10.44 11.26
N LEU A 63 -19.31 11.49 10.75
CA LEU A 63 -19.62 12.88 11.11
C LEU A 63 -21.01 13.30 10.64
N MET A 64 -21.50 12.80 9.50
CA MET A 64 -22.89 13.04 9.08
C MET A 64 -23.88 12.47 10.11
N HIS A 65 -23.63 11.27 10.64
CA HIS A 65 -24.47 10.70 11.70
C HIS A 65 -24.40 11.49 13.02
N ARG A 66 -23.28 12.15 13.27
CA ARG A 66 -23.04 13.00 14.45
C ARG A 66 -23.29 14.49 14.19
N ALA A 67 -23.93 14.84 13.08
CA ALA A 67 -24.13 16.23 12.67
C ALA A 67 -24.77 17.11 13.76
N LYS A 68 -25.65 16.54 14.59
CA LYS A 68 -26.31 17.24 15.70
C LYS A 68 -25.34 17.78 16.75
N GLU A 69 -24.20 17.12 16.96
CA GLU A 69 -23.16 17.57 17.90
C GLU A 69 -22.52 18.89 17.43
N PHE A 70 -22.62 19.19 16.14
CA PHE A 70 -22.17 20.43 15.51
C PHE A 70 -23.32 21.41 15.25
N GLY A 71 -24.52 21.15 15.78
CA GLY A 71 -25.72 21.97 15.54
C GLY A 71 -26.31 21.82 14.13
N LEU A 72 -25.93 20.78 13.39
CA LEU A 72 -26.39 20.52 12.02
C LEU A 72 -27.44 19.40 11.98
N LYS A 73 -28.22 19.36 10.90
CA LYS A 73 -29.17 18.27 10.61
C LYS A 73 -28.78 17.59 9.30
N ALA A 74 -28.76 16.26 9.30
CA ALA A 74 -28.58 15.42 8.12
C ALA A 74 -29.62 14.29 8.16
N ASP A 75 -30.43 14.19 7.11
CA ASP A 75 -31.47 13.17 6.94
C ASP A 75 -31.09 12.25 5.76
N ASN A 76 -31.58 11.01 5.73
CA ASN A 76 -31.35 10.03 4.66
C ASN A 76 -29.86 9.77 4.35
N ILE A 77 -29.03 9.68 5.39
CA ILE A 77 -27.59 9.41 5.26
C ILE A 77 -27.40 7.97 4.75
N GLY A 78 -26.58 7.83 3.71
CA GLY A 78 -26.22 6.55 3.10
C GLY A 78 -24.84 6.60 2.47
N TYR A 79 -24.37 5.46 1.97
CA TYR A 79 -23.09 5.35 1.28
C TYR A 79 -23.19 4.43 0.06
N ASP A 80 -22.28 4.62 -0.87
CA ASP A 80 -22.04 3.73 -2.02
C ASP A 80 -20.61 3.20 -1.90
N LEU A 81 -20.48 1.90 -1.61
CA LEU A 81 -19.19 1.25 -1.38
C LEU A 81 -18.32 1.28 -2.64
N ASP A 82 -18.91 1.06 -3.81
CA ASP A 82 -18.18 1.06 -5.08
C ASP A 82 -17.65 2.46 -5.40
N ALA A 83 -18.45 3.50 -5.13
CA ALA A 83 -18.01 4.88 -5.27
C ALA A 83 -16.87 5.24 -4.30
N VAL A 84 -16.93 4.76 -3.05
CA VAL A 84 -15.86 4.95 -2.05
C VAL A 84 -14.56 4.28 -2.49
N VAL A 85 -14.63 3.02 -2.94
CA VAL A 85 -13.48 2.28 -3.46
C VAL A 85 -12.93 2.97 -4.71
N LYS A 86 -13.79 3.35 -5.67
CA LYS A 86 -13.39 4.06 -6.89
C LYS A 86 -12.65 5.36 -6.59
N ARG A 87 -13.13 6.16 -5.62
CA ARG A 87 -12.45 7.38 -5.16
C ARG A 87 -11.05 7.04 -4.61
N SER A 88 -10.95 6.04 -3.75
CA SER A 88 -9.68 5.58 -3.18
C SER A 88 -8.68 5.15 -4.27
N ARG A 89 -9.13 4.31 -5.21
CA ARG A 89 -8.30 3.86 -6.35
C ARG A 89 -7.88 5.01 -7.27
N GLY A 90 -8.78 5.96 -7.52
CA GLY A 90 -8.48 7.15 -8.31
C GLY A 90 -7.36 7.99 -7.72
N ILE A 91 -7.40 8.24 -6.41
CA ILE A 91 -6.35 8.98 -5.68
C ILE A 91 -5.01 8.25 -5.77
N ALA A 92 -4.99 6.94 -5.52
CA ALA A 92 -3.78 6.13 -5.62
C ALA A 92 -3.19 6.15 -7.05
N GLY A 93 -4.04 6.04 -8.08
CA GLY A 93 -3.63 6.08 -9.49
C GLY A 93 -3.05 7.43 -9.92
N GLN A 94 -3.66 8.53 -9.49
CA GLN A 94 -3.16 9.88 -9.74
C GLN A 94 -1.75 10.07 -9.15
N LEU A 95 -1.58 9.70 -7.87
CA LEU A 95 -0.30 9.83 -7.18
C LEU A 95 0.77 8.89 -7.75
N SER A 96 0.40 7.67 -8.15
CA SER A 96 1.31 6.71 -8.82
C SER A 96 1.83 7.26 -10.15
N SER A 97 0.96 7.89 -10.94
CA SER A 97 1.36 8.61 -12.16
C SER A 97 2.33 9.75 -11.88
N GLY A 98 2.15 10.45 -10.75
CA GLY A 98 3.08 11.46 -10.25
C GLY A 98 4.49 10.93 -9.98
N ILE A 99 4.62 9.71 -9.46
CA ILE A 99 5.93 9.06 -9.27
C ILE A 99 6.63 8.84 -10.61
N GLY A 100 5.90 8.39 -11.64
CA GLY A 100 6.44 8.26 -12.99
C GLY A 100 6.96 9.59 -13.56
N HIS A 101 6.25 10.69 -13.30
CA HIS A 101 6.74 12.03 -13.66
C HIS A 101 8.03 12.40 -12.89
N LEU A 102 8.10 12.12 -11.58
CA LEU A 102 9.29 12.40 -10.78
C LEU A 102 10.52 11.60 -11.24
N MET A 103 10.36 10.32 -11.63
CA MET A 103 11.46 9.52 -12.19
C MET A 103 12.01 10.17 -13.45
N LYS A 104 11.13 10.55 -14.40
CA LYS A 104 11.52 11.22 -15.64
C LYS A 104 12.21 12.56 -15.38
N LYS A 105 11.64 13.39 -14.49
CA LYS A 105 12.20 14.70 -14.11
C LYS A 105 13.62 14.58 -13.57
N ASN A 106 13.90 13.54 -12.79
CA ASN A 106 15.23 13.28 -12.22
C ASN A 106 16.11 12.39 -13.11
N LYS A 107 15.71 12.11 -14.36
CA LYS A 107 16.46 11.26 -15.30
C LYS A 107 16.79 9.87 -14.74
N VAL A 108 15.92 9.32 -13.89
CA VAL A 108 16.04 7.95 -13.39
C VAL A 108 15.44 7.00 -14.43
N THR A 109 16.23 6.01 -14.87
CA THR A 109 15.76 4.97 -15.79
C THR A 109 14.92 3.95 -15.02
N VAL A 110 13.72 3.66 -15.51
CA VAL A 110 12.83 2.66 -14.88
C VAL A 110 12.77 1.42 -15.76
N PHE A 111 13.03 0.27 -15.16
CA PHE A 111 12.86 -1.04 -15.78
C PHE A 111 11.71 -1.78 -15.11
N MET A 112 10.70 -2.14 -15.91
CA MET A 112 9.59 -2.96 -15.43
C MET A 112 9.94 -4.44 -15.54
N GLY A 113 9.97 -5.13 -14.40
CA GLY A 113 10.28 -6.56 -14.34
C GLY A 113 10.73 -7.03 -12.96
N GLU A 114 10.86 -8.34 -12.82
CA GLU A 114 11.39 -8.98 -11.62
C GLU A 114 12.92 -8.97 -11.64
N ALA A 115 13.53 -8.59 -10.51
CA ALA A 115 14.97 -8.48 -10.39
C ALA A 115 15.57 -9.67 -9.65
N THR A 116 16.72 -10.16 -10.11
CA THR A 116 17.60 -11.06 -9.36
C THR A 116 19.04 -10.54 -9.37
N ILE A 117 19.83 -10.90 -8.37
CA ILE A 117 21.26 -10.55 -8.29
C ILE A 117 22.06 -11.85 -8.50
N PRO A 118 22.40 -12.21 -9.76
CA PRO A 118 23.09 -13.46 -10.04
C PRO A 118 24.56 -13.44 -9.60
N ALA A 119 25.16 -12.25 -9.54
CA ALA A 119 26.53 -12.04 -9.11
C ALA A 119 26.74 -10.61 -8.57
N LYS A 120 27.88 -10.37 -7.92
CA LYS A 120 28.25 -9.06 -7.39
C LYS A 120 28.24 -8.00 -8.50
N GLY A 121 27.45 -6.94 -8.31
CA GLY A 121 27.37 -5.81 -9.25
C GLY A 121 26.55 -6.06 -10.52
N SER A 122 25.86 -7.19 -10.63
CA SER A 122 24.95 -7.52 -11.74
C SER A 122 23.52 -7.66 -11.24
N VAL A 123 22.57 -7.19 -12.04
CA VAL A 123 21.14 -7.30 -11.79
C VAL A 123 20.46 -7.80 -13.07
N SER A 124 19.86 -8.99 -13.00
CA SER A 124 19.02 -9.52 -14.07
C SER A 124 17.61 -8.99 -13.91
N VAL A 125 17.03 -8.47 -14.99
CA VAL A 125 15.64 -7.98 -15.02
C VAL A 125 14.83 -8.81 -15.99
N LYS A 126 13.88 -9.58 -15.47
CA LYS A 126 12.92 -10.35 -16.25
C LYS A 126 11.62 -9.58 -16.39
N GLY A 127 11.41 -8.95 -17.54
CA GLY A 127 10.17 -8.24 -17.89
C GLY A 127 9.36 -8.99 -18.95
N GLU A 128 8.26 -8.37 -19.40
CA GLU A 128 7.40 -8.94 -20.46
C GLU A 128 8.15 -9.14 -21.79
N LYS A 129 9.16 -8.31 -22.06
CA LYS A 129 9.96 -8.35 -23.30
C LYS A 129 11.16 -9.30 -23.22
N GLY A 130 11.25 -10.11 -22.17
CA GLY A 130 12.37 -11.02 -21.91
C GLY A 130 13.28 -10.54 -20.78
N SER A 131 14.46 -11.15 -20.69
CA SER A 131 15.44 -10.86 -19.66
C SER A 131 16.55 -9.96 -20.19
N GLN A 132 17.03 -9.05 -19.35
CA GLN A 132 18.19 -8.20 -19.65
C GLN A 132 19.09 -8.08 -18.43
N GLU A 133 20.39 -7.95 -18.67
CA GLU A 133 21.39 -7.79 -17.62
C GLU A 133 21.79 -6.31 -17.48
N LEU A 134 21.79 -5.84 -16.24
CA LEU A 134 22.24 -4.51 -15.85
C LEU A 134 23.45 -4.64 -14.93
N THR A 135 24.32 -3.64 -14.94
CA THR A 135 25.48 -3.57 -14.04
C THR A 135 25.44 -2.30 -13.21
N ALA A 136 25.85 -2.40 -11.95
CA ALA A 136 26.04 -1.24 -11.09
C ALA A 136 27.12 -1.42 -10.04
N LYS A 137 27.75 -0.30 -9.66
CA LYS A 137 28.71 -0.23 -8.54
C LYS A 137 28.01 -0.45 -7.20
N ASN A 138 26.81 0.12 -7.05
CA ASN A 138 26.01 0.06 -5.83
C ASN A 138 24.61 -0.48 -6.15
N ILE A 139 24.08 -1.31 -5.25
CA ILE A 139 22.73 -1.86 -5.34
C ILE A 139 22.02 -1.59 -4.02
N VAL A 140 20.84 -0.96 -4.08
CA VAL A 140 19.95 -0.77 -2.92
C VAL A 140 18.77 -1.74 -3.04
N LEU A 141 18.57 -2.57 -2.02
CA LEU A 141 17.41 -3.44 -1.91
C LEU A 141 16.29 -2.71 -1.17
N ALA A 142 15.19 -2.47 -1.87
CA ALA A 142 13.98 -1.80 -1.36
C ALA A 142 12.71 -2.59 -1.75
N THR A 143 12.78 -3.93 -1.68
CA THR A 143 11.74 -4.88 -2.14
C THR A 143 10.50 -4.92 -1.25
N GLY A 144 10.56 -4.34 -0.05
CA GLY A 144 9.42 -4.22 0.86
C GLY A 144 9.04 -5.54 1.54
N ALA A 145 7.74 -5.71 1.78
CA ALA A 145 7.17 -6.84 2.51
C ALA A 145 5.88 -7.33 1.83
N ARG A 146 5.38 -8.49 2.27
CA ARG A 146 4.12 -9.09 1.83
C ARG A 146 3.27 -9.51 3.04
N ALA A 147 1.96 -9.67 2.83
CA ALA A 147 1.10 -10.22 3.88
C ALA A 147 1.60 -11.61 4.28
N ARG A 148 1.51 -11.91 5.58
CA ARG A 148 1.73 -13.25 6.10
C ARG A 148 0.46 -14.06 5.85
N GLU A 149 0.62 -15.26 5.31
CA GLU A 149 -0.46 -16.24 5.23
C GLU A 149 -0.37 -17.18 6.44
N LEU A 150 -1.54 -17.55 6.95
CA LEU A 150 -1.67 -18.54 8.03
C LEU A 150 -2.07 -19.87 7.39
N PRO A 151 -1.34 -20.97 7.66
CA PRO A 151 -1.69 -22.27 7.10
C PRO A 151 -3.13 -22.67 7.43
N GLY A 152 -3.91 -23.03 6.41
CA GLY A 152 -5.34 -23.37 6.53
C GLY A 152 -6.29 -22.16 6.54
N LEU A 153 -5.76 -20.94 6.44
CA LEU A 153 -6.51 -19.69 6.26
C LEU A 153 -5.88 -18.86 5.12
N GLU A 154 -5.50 -19.53 4.05
CA GLU A 154 -5.03 -18.89 2.83
C GLU A 154 -6.14 -18.00 2.25
N ALA A 155 -5.77 -16.82 1.73
CA ALA A 155 -6.75 -15.90 1.19
C ALA A 155 -7.38 -16.45 -0.10
N ASP A 156 -8.69 -16.60 -0.10
CA ASP A 156 -9.47 -17.03 -1.27
C ASP A 156 -10.02 -15.86 -2.09
N GLY A 157 -9.95 -14.63 -1.53
CA GLY A 157 -10.47 -13.42 -2.17
C GLY A 157 -12.00 -13.26 -2.09
N ASP A 158 -12.70 -14.16 -1.41
CA ASP A 158 -14.16 -14.16 -1.28
C ASP A 158 -14.63 -14.14 0.19
N LEU A 159 -14.16 -15.07 1.02
CA LEU A 159 -14.45 -15.14 2.46
C LEU A 159 -13.22 -14.83 3.33
N VAL A 160 -12.03 -15.26 2.89
CA VAL A 160 -10.76 -15.00 3.56
C VAL A 160 -10.02 -13.92 2.79
N TRP A 161 -9.89 -12.75 3.43
CA TRP A 161 -9.37 -11.54 2.78
C TRP A 161 -7.97 -11.20 3.25
N THR A 162 -7.14 -10.75 2.30
CA THR A 162 -5.97 -9.93 2.64
C THR A 162 -6.34 -8.45 2.67
N TYR A 163 -5.41 -7.61 3.11
CA TYR A 163 -5.55 -6.15 3.03
C TYR A 163 -5.84 -5.63 1.61
N LYS A 164 -5.38 -6.34 0.56
CA LYS A 164 -5.69 -5.95 -0.83
C LYS A 164 -7.17 -6.16 -1.14
N THR A 165 -7.72 -7.32 -0.75
CA THR A 165 -9.15 -7.60 -0.92
C THR A 165 -10.00 -6.67 -0.06
N ALA A 166 -9.57 -6.35 1.16
CA ALA A 166 -10.25 -5.39 2.03
C ALA A 166 -10.23 -3.93 1.48
N LEU A 167 -9.29 -3.59 0.60
CA LEU A 167 -9.31 -2.30 -0.11
C LEU A 167 -10.27 -2.27 -1.31
N THR A 168 -10.59 -3.44 -1.85
CA THR A 168 -11.49 -3.58 -3.01
C THR A 168 -12.46 -4.74 -2.73
N PRO A 169 -13.28 -4.63 -1.67
CA PRO A 169 -14.12 -5.73 -1.26
C PRO A 169 -15.15 -6.05 -2.35
N PRO A 170 -15.45 -7.33 -2.62
CA PRO A 170 -16.49 -7.70 -3.58
C PRO A 170 -17.90 -7.35 -3.07
N ARG A 171 -18.05 -7.16 -1.75
CA ARG A 171 -19.31 -6.82 -1.07
C ARG A 171 -19.04 -6.26 0.32
N MET A 172 -20.00 -5.49 0.84
CA MET A 172 -19.99 -5.10 2.25
C MET A 172 -20.28 -6.32 3.14
N PRO A 173 -19.39 -6.68 4.10
CA PRO A 173 -19.66 -7.78 5.01
C PRO A 173 -20.75 -7.39 6.02
N LYS A 174 -21.63 -8.35 6.35
CA LYS A 174 -22.57 -8.18 7.49
C LYS A 174 -21.86 -8.40 8.83
N LYS A 175 -20.98 -9.40 8.87
CA LYS A 175 -20.10 -9.73 9.99
C LYS A 175 -18.67 -9.79 9.48
N LEU A 176 -17.75 -9.18 10.20
CA LEU A 176 -16.33 -9.14 9.85
C LEU A 176 -15.49 -9.61 11.03
N LEU A 177 -14.71 -10.67 10.81
CA LEU A 177 -13.66 -11.08 11.73
C LEU A 177 -12.32 -10.53 11.24
N VAL A 178 -11.65 -9.75 12.08
CA VAL A 178 -10.30 -9.24 11.84
C VAL A 178 -9.32 -10.03 12.70
N ILE A 179 -8.40 -10.74 12.06
CA ILE A 179 -7.38 -11.54 12.75
C ILE A 179 -6.10 -10.70 12.86
N GLY A 180 -5.74 -10.33 14.08
CA GLY A 180 -4.63 -9.44 14.41
C GLY A 180 -5.06 -7.99 14.59
N SER A 181 -4.67 -7.40 15.73
CA SER A 181 -5.03 -6.04 16.16
C SER A 181 -3.95 -4.99 15.87
N GLY A 182 -3.01 -5.29 14.97
CA GLY A 182 -2.06 -4.28 14.49
C GLY A 182 -2.76 -3.16 13.71
N ALA A 183 -2.04 -2.08 13.43
CA ALA A 183 -2.59 -0.87 12.80
C ALA A 183 -3.44 -1.16 11.54
N ILE A 184 -2.99 -2.06 10.64
CA ILE A 184 -3.74 -2.43 9.43
C ILE A 184 -5.10 -3.06 9.79
N GLY A 185 -5.10 -4.00 10.74
CA GLY A 185 -6.32 -4.69 11.17
C GLY A 185 -7.32 -3.70 11.77
N ILE A 186 -6.86 -2.82 12.66
CA ILE A 186 -7.72 -1.82 13.32
C ILE A 186 -8.21 -0.75 12.33
N GLU A 187 -7.41 -0.33 11.36
CA GLU A 187 -7.86 0.58 10.30
C GLU A 187 -9.03 -0.01 9.50
N PHE A 188 -8.93 -1.27 9.06
CA PHE A 188 -10.06 -1.91 8.37
C PHE A 188 -11.23 -2.20 9.30
N ALA A 189 -10.97 -2.61 10.54
CA ALA A 189 -12.03 -2.83 11.53
C ALA A 189 -12.84 -1.54 11.71
N SER A 190 -12.18 -0.40 11.91
CA SER A 190 -12.82 0.90 12.05
C SER A 190 -13.61 1.28 10.78
N PHE A 191 -13.01 1.13 9.59
CA PHE A 191 -13.69 1.43 8.33
C PHE A 191 -14.99 0.64 8.17
N TYR A 192 -14.93 -0.69 8.25
CA TYR A 192 -16.10 -1.54 8.04
C TYR A 192 -17.14 -1.42 9.15
N ASN A 193 -16.71 -1.29 10.41
CA ASN A 193 -17.62 -1.06 11.53
C ASN A 193 -18.39 0.26 11.36
N THR A 194 -17.70 1.31 10.92
CA THR A 194 -18.32 2.62 10.67
C THR A 194 -19.39 2.56 9.57
N LEU A 195 -19.19 1.70 8.57
CA LEU A 195 -20.17 1.46 7.49
C LEU A 195 -21.24 0.43 7.87
N GLY A 196 -21.22 -0.10 9.11
CA GLY A 196 -22.29 -0.94 9.67
C GLY A 196 -22.03 -2.44 9.70
N ALA A 197 -20.80 -2.91 9.45
CA ALA A 197 -20.45 -4.31 9.70
C ALA A 197 -20.33 -4.60 11.20
N ASP A 198 -20.93 -5.69 11.66
CA ASP A 198 -20.67 -6.25 13.00
C ASP A 198 -19.25 -6.81 13.03
N THR A 199 -18.33 -6.06 13.65
CA THR A 199 -16.90 -6.28 13.54
C THR A 199 -16.30 -6.81 14.83
N THR A 200 -15.61 -7.95 14.74
CA THR A 200 -14.87 -8.57 15.85
C THR A 200 -13.38 -8.58 15.51
N VAL A 201 -12.54 -8.13 16.44
CA VAL A 201 -11.08 -8.22 16.33
C VAL A 201 -10.59 -9.31 17.28
N VAL A 202 -9.76 -10.22 16.78
CA VAL A 202 -9.12 -11.27 17.59
C VAL A 202 -7.62 -11.04 17.59
N GLU A 203 -7.05 -11.00 18.79
CA GLU A 203 -5.63 -10.80 19.05
C GLU A 203 -5.11 -11.95 19.94
N VAL A 204 -3.89 -12.39 19.67
CA VAL A 204 -3.23 -13.44 20.45
C VAL A 204 -2.53 -12.84 21.67
N MET A 205 -2.11 -11.58 21.58
CA MET A 205 -1.58 -10.80 22.70
C MET A 205 -2.69 -10.33 23.65
N ASP A 206 -2.29 -9.89 24.85
CA ASP A 206 -3.22 -9.52 25.92
C ASP A 206 -3.95 -8.18 25.68
N ARG A 207 -3.58 -7.42 24.64
CA ARG A 207 -4.11 -6.09 24.34
C ARG A 207 -4.11 -5.76 22.85
N VAL A 208 -5.01 -4.88 22.44
CA VAL A 208 -5.06 -4.36 21.06
C VAL A 208 -3.87 -3.44 20.78
N LEU A 209 -3.40 -3.33 19.54
CA LEU A 209 -2.25 -2.50 19.19
C LEU A 209 -1.03 -2.74 20.12
N PRO A 210 -0.57 -3.99 20.30
CA PRO A 210 0.33 -4.37 21.39
C PRO A 210 1.73 -3.70 21.33
N VAL A 211 2.11 -3.15 20.18
CA VAL A 211 3.38 -2.43 19.97
C VAL A 211 3.31 -0.97 20.44
N GLU A 212 2.09 -0.44 20.60
CA GLU A 212 1.87 0.91 21.12
C GLU A 212 1.98 0.94 22.65
N ASP A 213 1.98 2.15 23.20
CA ASP A 213 1.95 2.36 24.65
C ASP A 213 0.72 1.71 25.30
N GLU A 214 0.93 1.15 26.49
CA GLU A 214 -0.10 0.39 27.21
C GLU A 214 -1.32 1.24 27.58
N GLU A 215 -1.11 2.49 28.00
CA GLU A 215 -2.19 3.39 28.38
C GLU A 215 -3.06 3.72 27.17
N ILE A 216 -2.44 3.93 26.01
CA ILE A 216 -3.13 4.21 24.75
C ILE A 216 -3.91 2.98 24.27
N SER A 217 -3.34 1.79 24.42
CA SER A 217 -4.01 0.53 24.11
C SER A 217 -5.25 0.30 25.01
N ALA A 218 -5.17 0.63 26.29
CA ALA A 218 -6.29 0.51 27.24
C ALA A 218 -7.40 1.52 27.00
N PHE A 219 -7.10 2.68 26.40
CA PHE A 219 -8.08 3.69 26.02
C PHE A 219 -8.90 3.31 24.76
N ALA A 220 -8.35 2.44 23.91
CA ALA A 220 -8.88 2.11 22.58
C ALA A 220 -10.15 1.24 22.59
#